data_AF-A0A8T9SR86-F1
#
_entry.id   AF-A0A8T9SR86-F1
#
_cell.length_a   1.000
_cell.length_b   1.000
_cell.length_c   1.000
_cell.angle_alpha   90.00
_cell.angle_beta   90.00
_cell.angle_gamma   90.00
#
_symmetry.space_group_name_H-M   'P 1'
#
loop_
_entity.id
_entity.type
_entity.pdbx_description
1 polymer ?
#
loop_
_entity_poly.entity_id
_entity_poly.type
_entity_poly.pdbx_seq_one_letter_code
_entity_poly.pdbx_strand_id
1 'polypeptide(L)'
;MAQAKSSHQLTVVAVAVALVIALFLLPKVIVKPKQGKSELTAQTAARTANRDQGAAAPSTASVEADGRPAGATPEQPHMALTAQQRSSINGLLVQYNATTDRNTKLRLATDLAKQYKAVEKFDSAGYYYEQVAVARPGEQAWQRAADEYFEAFSFAATAERGKMLGAKSRELYERVLKNNPDNLNAKTNLGMAYMASDNPVQGVTLLREVIATDPKNEKALYNLGLLSMQSNQYDKAVERFRELTAAHPNNVEGQFYLGVALAQTGAKEEAKAAFAKAKSLSSDPGLAASVAEQLQKLQ
;
A
#
# COMPACT_ATOMS: atom_id res chain seq x y z
N MET A 1 22.66 54.22 12.53
CA MET A 1 21.64 53.26 13.00
C MET A 1 21.88 51.82 12.51
N ALA A 2 23.12 51.28 12.57
CA ALA A 2 23.43 49.96 12.00
C ALA A 2 23.89 48.90 13.04
N GLN A 3 23.92 49.23 14.33
CA GLN A 3 24.57 48.38 15.34
C GLN A 3 23.60 47.50 16.16
N ALA A 4 22.29 47.73 16.08
CA ALA A 4 21.30 46.97 16.87
C ALA A 4 20.82 45.66 16.20
N LYS A 5 20.97 45.51 14.87
CA LYS A 5 20.44 44.34 14.13
C LYS A 5 21.33 43.09 14.22
N SER A 6 22.65 43.28 14.41
CA SER A 6 23.63 42.18 14.45
C SER A 6 23.57 41.37 15.76
N SER A 7 23.33 42.04 16.90
CA SER A 7 23.22 41.39 18.21
C SER A 7 22.06 40.39 18.26
N HIS A 8 20.91 40.74 17.67
CA HIS A 8 19.74 39.86 17.67
C HIS A 8 19.93 38.61 16.81
N GLN A 9 20.59 38.73 15.65
CA GLN A 9 20.89 37.59 14.79
C GLN A 9 21.89 36.63 15.45
N LEU A 10 22.90 37.16 16.16
CA LEU A 10 23.84 36.34 16.92
C LEU A 10 23.17 35.57 18.06
N THR A 11 22.23 36.19 18.79
CA THR A 11 21.44 35.48 19.82
C THR A 11 20.54 34.39 19.24
N VAL A 12 19.90 34.63 18.09
CA VAL A 12 19.02 33.62 17.47
C VAL A 12 19.83 32.41 17.00
N VAL A 13 21.00 32.63 16.40
CA VAL A 13 21.91 31.54 15.98
C VAL A 13 22.45 30.79 17.20
N ALA A 14 22.83 31.49 18.27
CA ALA A 14 23.30 30.85 19.50
C ALA A 14 22.22 29.98 20.16
N VAL A 15 20.97 30.45 20.19
CA VAL A 15 19.82 29.67 20.70
C VAL A 15 19.54 28.45 19.82
N ALA A 16 19.61 28.59 18.49
CA ALA A 16 19.41 27.48 17.56
C ALA A 16 20.49 26.39 17.73
N VAL A 17 21.76 26.78 17.88
CA VAL A 17 22.87 25.84 18.10
C VAL A 17 22.74 25.16 19.46
N ALA A 18 22.36 25.89 20.52
CA ALA A 18 22.14 25.32 21.85
C ALA A 18 20.97 24.30 21.85
N LEU A 19 19.90 24.54 21.10
CA LEU A 19 18.78 23.60 20.95
C LEU A 19 19.20 22.32 20.22
N VAL A 20 20.03 22.41 19.18
CA VAL A 20 20.55 21.24 18.46
C VAL A 20 21.48 20.40 19.34
N ILE A 21 22.34 21.04 20.14
CA ILE A 21 23.21 20.35 21.09
C ILE A 21 22.38 19.70 22.21
N ALA A 22 21.35 20.37 22.73
CA ALA A 22 20.45 19.81 23.73
C ALA A 22 19.69 18.58 23.21
N LEU A 23 19.28 18.56 21.94
CA LEU A 23 18.65 17.40 21.30
C LEU A 23 19.59 16.19 21.21
N PHE A 24 20.91 16.41 21.08
CA PHE A 24 21.92 15.35 21.06
C PHE A 24 22.31 14.83 22.45
N LEU A 25 22.04 15.61 23.50
CA LEU A 25 22.34 15.27 24.90
C LEU A 25 21.14 14.67 25.64
N LEU A 26 19.97 14.56 25.01
CA LEU A 26 18.84 13.85 25.58
C LEU A 26 19.21 12.37 25.82
N PRO A 27 18.99 11.83 27.03
CA PRO A 27 19.26 10.43 27.31
C PRO A 27 18.45 9.56 26.35
N LYS A 28 19.14 8.66 25.64
CA LYS A 28 18.49 7.68 24.76
C LYS A 28 17.58 6.80 25.61
N VAL A 29 16.28 7.12 25.65
CA VAL A 29 15.26 6.21 26.15
C VAL A 29 15.15 5.09 25.13
N ILE A 30 15.92 4.03 25.36
CA ILE A 30 15.74 2.75 24.67
C ILE A 30 14.42 2.20 25.22
N VAL A 31 13.32 2.48 24.52
CA VAL A 31 12.08 1.74 24.70
C VAL A 31 12.37 0.33 24.23
N LYS A 32 12.69 -0.57 25.15
CA LYS A 32 12.63 -2.01 24.88
C LYS A 32 11.21 -2.29 24.39
N PRO A 33 11.00 -2.80 23.16
CA PRO A 33 9.66 -3.09 22.70
C PRO A 33 9.06 -4.11 23.65
N LYS A 34 8.01 -3.72 24.37
CA LYS A 34 7.12 -4.69 25.03
C LYS A 34 6.67 -5.65 23.93
N GLN A 35 7.08 -6.91 24.05
CA GLN A 35 6.57 -8.02 23.25
C GLN A 35 5.08 -8.22 23.57
N GLY A 36 4.23 -7.36 23.02
CA GLY A 36 2.79 -7.57 22.89
C GLY A 36 2.54 -8.08 21.48
N LYS A 37 2.69 -9.39 21.29
CA LYS A 37 2.57 -10.05 19.99
C LYS A 37 1.17 -9.86 19.39
N SER A 38 1.04 -8.93 18.47
CA SER A 38 0.13 -9.05 17.32
C SER A 38 0.88 -9.72 16.16
N GLU A 39 1.59 -10.82 16.45
CA GLU A 39 2.17 -11.68 15.42
C GLU A 39 1.01 -12.38 14.70
N LEU A 40 0.89 -12.21 13.38
CA LEU A 40 0.09 -13.12 12.56
C LEU A 40 0.74 -14.50 12.68
N THR A 41 0.19 -15.37 13.53
CA THR A 41 0.57 -16.78 13.59
C THR A 41 -0.18 -17.56 12.52
N ALA A 42 0.26 -18.77 12.15
CA ALA A 42 -0.51 -19.66 11.27
C ALA A 42 -1.94 -19.88 11.77
N GLN A 43 -2.12 -19.90 13.10
CA GLN A 43 -3.44 -20.03 13.73
C GLN A 43 -4.25 -18.73 13.66
N THR A 44 -3.61 -17.55 13.73
CA THR A 44 -4.27 -16.25 13.54
C THR A 44 -4.65 -16.01 12.09
N ALA A 45 -3.79 -16.40 11.13
CA ALA A 45 -4.08 -16.39 9.69
C ALA A 45 -5.18 -17.39 9.32
N ALA A 46 -5.17 -18.59 9.91
CA ALA A 46 -6.27 -19.55 9.78
C ALA A 46 -7.57 -19.05 10.46
N ARG A 47 -7.48 -18.25 11.54
CA ARG A 47 -8.63 -17.64 12.21
C ARG A 47 -9.18 -16.41 11.48
N THR A 48 -8.36 -15.62 10.77
CA THR A 48 -8.86 -14.60 9.83
C THR A 48 -9.52 -15.24 8.62
N ALA A 49 -9.09 -16.45 8.23
CA ALA A 49 -9.79 -17.26 7.23
C ALA A 49 -11.03 -18.00 7.76
N ASN A 50 -11.11 -18.29 9.08
CA ASN A 50 -12.22 -19.00 9.72
C ASN A 50 -13.19 -18.10 10.50
N ARG A 51 -12.95 -16.78 10.59
CA ARG A 51 -13.89 -15.81 11.20
C ARG A 51 -15.18 -15.67 10.41
N ASP A 52 -15.17 -16.12 9.17
CA ASP A 52 -16.29 -16.23 8.22
C ASP A 52 -17.34 -17.29 8.63
N GLN A 53 -17.31 -17.78 9.88
CA GLN A 53 -18.34 -18.62 10.49
C GLN A 53 -18.76 -18.08 11.87
N GLY A 54 -19.33 -16.88 11.95
CA GLY A 54 -20.29 -16.49 13.00
C GLY A 54 -19.96 -16.75 14.49
N ALA A 55 -18.70 -16.94 14.89
CA ALA A 55 -18.32 -17.21 16.27
C ALA A 55 -17.58 -16.00 16.87
N ALA A 56 -18.22 -15.41 17.87
CA ALA A 56 -17.79 -14.22 18.59
C ALA A 56 -16.36 -14.32 19.16
N ALA A 57 -15.62 -13.21 19.13
CA ALA A 57 -14.56 -12.99 20.10
C ALA A 57 -15.20 -12.72 21.48
N PRO A 58 -14.65 -13.20 22.61
CA PRO A 58 -15.03 -12.65 23.89
C PRO A 58 -14.44 -11.24 23.94
N SER A 59 -15.27 -10.22 23.77
CA SER A 59 -14.88 -8.83 23.98
C SER A 59 -16.02 -8.11 24.67
N THR A 60 -15.67 -7.52 25.81
CA THR A 60 -16.51 -6.84 26.79
C THR A 60 -17.04 -5.49 26.30
N ALA A 61 -17.54 -5.42 25.07
CA ALA A 61 -18.13 -4.20 24.50
C ALA A 61 -19.65 -4.37 24.38
N SER A 62 -20.36 -3.32 24.80
CA SER A 62 -21.82 -3.24 24.92
C SER A 62 -22.55 -3.62 23.64
N VAL A 63 -23.60 -4.42 23.78
CA VAL A 63 -24.48 -4.85 22.69
C VAL A 63 -25.65 -3.85 22.58
N GLU A 64 -26.02 -3.43 21.38
CA GLU A 64 -27.27 -2.67 21.16
C GLU A 64 -28.49 -3.58 21.44
N ALA A 65 -29.67 -3.00 21.68
CA ALA A 65 -30.87 -3.68 22.19
C ALA A 65 -31.34 -4.88 21.31
N ASP A 66 -30.86 -4.95 20.08
CA ASP A 66 -31.23 -5.94 19.06
C ASP A 66 -30.21 -7.09 18.95
N GLY A 67 -29.18 -7.13 19.80
CA GLY A 67 -28.19 -8.21 19.82
C GLY A 67 -27.07 -8.08 18.77
N ARG A 68 -26.95 -6.95 18.07
CA ARG A 68 -25.86 -6.72 17.09
C ARG A 68 -24.67 -6.01 17.75
N PRO A 69 -23.42 -6.43 17.45
CA PRO A 69 -22.25 -5.64 17.78
C PRO A 69 -22.22 -4.40 16.89
N ALA A 70 -22.09 -3.21 17.50
CA ALA A 70 -21.96 -1.96 16.77
C ALA A 70 -20.70 -2.01 15.87
N GLY A 71 -20.88 -1.88 14.55
CA GLY A 71 -19.79 -1.71 13.58
C GLY A 71 -19.51 -2.87 12.61
N ALA A 72 -20.28 -3.96 12.60
CA ALA A 72 -20.13 -5.01 11.58
C ALA A 72 -20.97 -4.70 10.33
N THR A 73 -20.32 -4.36 9.22
CA THR A 73 -20.96 -4.37 7.89
C THR A 73 -21.20 -5.83 7.44
N PRO A 74 -22.37 -6.17 6.88
CA PRO A 74 -22.61 -7.49 6.32
C PRO A 74 -21.66 -7.78 5.15
N GLU A 75 -20.93 -8.90 5.18
CA GLU A 75 -20.07 -9.33 4.08
C GLU A 75 -20.90 -9.63 2.82
N GLN A 76 -20.39 -9.21 1.66
CA GLN A 76 -21.05 -9.44 0.38
C GLN A 76 -20.87 -10.91 -0.07
N PRO A 77 -21.86 -11.56 -0.71
CA PRO A 77 -21.87 -13.01 -0.99
C PRO A 77 -20.70 -13.58 -1.80
N HIS A 78 -19.97 -12.74 -2.55
CA HIS A 78 -18.84 -13.16 -3.38
C HIS A 78 -17.52 -13.31 -2.62
N MET A 79 -17.47 -12.92 -1.34
CA MET A 79 -16.28 -13.08 -0.49
C MET A 79 -16.27 -14.41 0.29
N ALA A 80 -17.35 -15.19 0.23
CA ALA A 80 -17.47 -16.45 0.96
C ALA A 80 -16.82 -17.61 0.20
N LEU A 81 -15.85 -18.28 0.84
CA LEU A 81 -15.21 -19.49 0.30
C LEU A 81 -16.25 -20.57 -0.02
N THR A 82 -16.18 -21.15 -1.22
CA THR A 82 -16.94 -22.36 -1.55
C THR A 82 -16.53 -23.52 -0.64
N ALA A 83 -17.43 -24.49 -0.44
CA ALA A 83 -17.13 -25.68 0.35
C ALA A 83 -15.90 -26.45 -0.17
N GLN A 84 -15.72 -26.47 -1.50
CA GLN A 84 -14.57 -27.10 -2.15
C GLN A 84 -13.26 -26.36 -1.84
N GLN A 85 -13.23 -25.04 -1.99
CA GLN A 85 -12.06 -24.21 -1.66
C GLN A 85 -11.68 -24.38 -0.18
N ARG A 86 -12.68 -24.34 0.72
CA ARG A 86 -12.48 -24.53 2.16
C ARG A 86 -11.90 -25.90 2.49
N SER A 87 -12.46 -26.97 1.91
CA SER A 87 -11.98 -28.34 2.09
C SER A 87 -10.53 -28.49 1.61
N SER A 88 -10.20 -27.94 0.43
CA SER A 88 -8.84 -27.96 -0.14
C SER A 88 -7.83 -27.27 0.78
N ILE A 89 -8.12 -26.04 1.24
CA ILE A 89 -7.26 -25.28 2.14
C ILE A 89 -7.07 -26.03 3.47
N ASN A 90 -8.15 -26.56 4.05
CA ASN A 90 -8.09 -27.32 5.30
C ASN A 90 -7.23 -28.59 5.17
N GLY A 91 -7.34 -29.31 4.05
CA GLY A 91 -6.51 -30.48 3.78
C GLY A 91 -5.02 -30.13 3.73
N LEU A 92 -4.65 -29.01 3.10
CA LEU A 92 -3.27 -28.52 3.07
C LEU A 92 -2.78 -28.07 4.45
N LEU A 93 -3.63 -27.41 5.24
CA LEU A 93 -3.30 -26.98 6.60
C LEU A 93 -2.98 -28.18 7.52
N VAL A 94 -3.78 -29.25 7.46
CA VAL A 94 -3.54 -30.47 8.24
C VAL A 94 -2.18 -31.06 7.89
N GLN A 95 -1.87 -31.19 6.60
CA GLN A 95 -0.57 -31.69 6.14
C GLN A 95 0.59 -30.78 6.58
N TYR A 96 0.43 -29.47 6.43
CA TYR A 96 1.44 -28.46 6.79
C TYR A 96 1.79 -28.51 8.29
N ASN A 97 0.77 -28.70 9.13
CA ASN A 97 0.93 -28.78 10.58
C ASN A 97 1.51 -30.13 11.04
N ALA A 98 1.19 -31.22 10.35
CA ALA A 98 1.65 -32.56 10.69
C ALA A 98 3.09 -32.85 10.24
N THR A 99 3.57 -32.22 9.15
CA THR A 99 4.89 -32.51 8.60
C THR A 99 6.04 -31.93 9.43
N THR A 100 7.07 -32.74 9.67
CA THR A 100 8.36 -32.34 10.25
C THR A 100 9.44 -32.13 9.19
N ASP A 101 9.24 -32.64 7.97
CA ASP A 101 10.19 -32.46 6.87
C ASP A 101 10.18 -31.01 6.37
N ARG A 102 11.33 -30.35 6.44
CA ARG A 102 11.46 -28.93 6.10
C ARG A 102 11.08 -28.66 4.65
N ASN A 103 11.51 -29.49 3.71
CA ASN A 103 11.27 -29.23 2.28
C ASN A 103 9.79 -29.38 1.92
N THR A 104 9.14 -30.42 2.45
CA THR A 104 7.70 -30.65 2.34
C THR A 104 6.93 -29.50 2.98
N LYS A 105 7.35 -29.03 4.15
CA LYS A 105 6.69 -27.90 4.83
C LYS A 105 6.73 -26.62 4.01
N LEU A 106 7.86 -26.30 3.38
CA LEU A 106 7.99 -25.12 2.52
C LEU A 106 7.18 -25.24 1.21
N ARG A 107 7.10 -26.44 0.64
CA ARG A 107 6.23 -26.71 -0.51
C ARG A 107 4.76 -26.47 -0.13
N LEU A 108 4.31 -27.06 0.98
CA LEU A 108 2.94 -26.89 1.48
C LEU A 108 2.62 -25.43 1.84
N ALA A 109 3.56 -24.67 2.40
CA ALA A 109 3.40 -23.23 2.60
C ALA A 109 3.19 -22.48 1.27
N THR A 110 3.99 -22.82 0.25
CA THR A 110 3.83 -22.23 -1.08
C THR A 110 2.46 -22.55 -1.69
N ASP A 111 2.00 -23.80 -1.54
CA ASP A 111 0.69 -24.23 -2.04
C ASP A 111 -0.45 -23.53 -1.30
N LEU A 112 -0.35 -23.41 0.04
CA LEU A 112 -1.29 -22.64 0.85
C LEU A 112 -1.34 -21.17 0.43
N ALA A 113 -0.18 -20.54 0.22
CA ALA A 113 -0.12 -19.15 -0.19
C ALA A 113 -0.86 -18.91 -1.52
N LYS A 114 -0.67 -19.82 -2.50
CA LYS A 114 -1.37 -19.77 -3.79
C LYS A 114 -2.88 -19.94 -3.63
N GLN A 115 -3.33 -20.89 -2.80
CA GLN A 115 -4.76 -21.11 -2.56
C GLN A 115 -5.41 -19.90 -1.89
N TYR A 116 -4.76 -19.31 -0.88
CA TYR A 116 -5.25 -18.10 -0.22
C TYR A 116 -5.30 -16.89 -1.15
N LYS A 117 -4.28 -16.72 -2.00
CA LYS A 117 -4.28 -15.66 -3.02
C LYS A 117 -5.43 -15.82 -4.00
N ALA A 118 -5.70 -17.04 -4.47
CA ALA A 118 -6.77 -17.33 -5.43
C ALA A 118 -8.18 -17.04 -4.90
N VAL A 119 -8.32 -16.91 -3.58
CA VAL A 119 -9.55 -16.54 -2.89
C VAL A 119 -9.43 -15.17 -2.21
N GLU A 120 -8.48 -14.35 -2.67
CA GLU A 120 -8.27 -12.95 -2.28
C GLU A 120 -8.00 -12.73 -0.76
N LYS A 121 -7.58 -13.78 -0.05
CA LYS A 121 -7.12 -13.71 1.35
C LYS A 121 -5.62 -13.41 1.37
N PHE A 122 -5.25 -12.21 0.90
CA PHE A 122 -3.86 -11.79 0.67
C PHE A 122 -3.01 -11.75 1.95
N ASP A 123 -3.58 -11.43 3.11
CA ASP A 123 -2.87 -11.43 4.41
C ASP A 123 -2.34 -12.84 4.77
N SER A 124 -3.14 -13.85 4.49
CA SER A 124 -2.83 -15.26 4.71
C SER A 124 -1.83 -15.75 3.65
N ALA A 125 -1.98 -15.34 2.40
CA ALA A 125 -1.01 -15.63 1.34
C ALA A 125 0.38 -15.07 1.68
N GLY A 126 0.43 -13.79 2.10
CA GLY A 126 1.65 -13.11 2.55
C GLY A 126 2.32 -13.84 3.71
N TYR A 127 1.55 -14.29 4.70
CA TYR A 127 2.08 -15.06 5.83
C TYR A 127 2.84 -16.32 5.39
N TYR A 128 2.24 -17.15 4.52
CA TYR A 128 2.88 -18.39 4.10
C TYR A 128 4.07 -18.15 3.15
N TYR A 129 4.00 -17.16 2.26
CA TYR A 129 5.18 -16.76 1.47
C TYR A 129 6.30 -16.21 2.36
N GLU A 130 5.98 -15.48 3.43
CA GLU A 130 6.96 -15.01 4.39
C GLU A 130 7.67 -16.19 5.07
N GLN A 131 6.94 -17.23 5.50
CA GLN A 131 7.57 -18.44 6.07
C GLN A 131 8.58 -19.06 5.09
N VAL A 132 8.24 -19.09 3.80
CA VAL A 132 9.14 -19.57 2.74
C VAL A 132 10.37 -18.67 2.62
N ALA A 133 10.18 -17.35 2.62
CA ALA A 133 11.26 -16.37 2.52
C ALA A 133 12.18 -16.37 3.75
N VAL A 134 11.65 -16.56 4.96
CA VAL A 134 12.45 -16.72 6.18
C VAL A 134 13.31 -17.98 6.11
N ALA A 135 12.75 -19.09 5.63
CA ALA A 135 13.47 -20.35 5.55
C ALA A 135 14.46 -20.43 4.39
N ARG A 136 14.21 -19.69 3.30
CA ARG A 136 15.06 -19.58 2.10
C ARG A 136 15.07 -18.12 1.62
N PRO A 137 15.87 -17.25 2.26
CA PRO A 137 15.93 -15.84 1.91
C PRO A 137 16.39 -15.62 0.47
N GLY A 138 15.78 -14.65 -0.20
CA GLY A 138 16.16 -14.20 -1.53
C GLY A 138 15.21 -13.12 -2.02
N GLU A 139 15.67 -12.29 -2.95
CA GLU A 139 14.91 -11.16 -3.49
C GLU A 139 13.47 -11.56 -3.86
N GLN A 140 13.32 -12.55 -4.74
CA GLN A 140 12.00 -13.01 -5.21
C GLN A 140 11.13 -13.63 -4.11
N ALA A 141 11.74 -14.23 -3.08
CA ALA A 141 10.99 -14.81 -1.97
C ALA A 141 10.42 -13.71 -1.08
N TRP A 142 11.24 -12.71 -0.74
CA TRP A 142 10.78 -11.52 -0.02
C TRP A 142 9.75 -10.73 -0.82
N GLN A 143 9.97 -10.57 -2.12
CA GLN A 143 9.08 -9.81 -2.98
C GLN A 143 7.69 -10.46 -3.06
N ARG A 144 7.59 -11.77 -3.24
CA ARG A 144 6.30 -12.47 -3.20
C ARG A 144 5.54 -12.21 -1.91
N ALA A 145 6.21 -12.30 -0.76
CA ALA A 145 5.56 -12.02 0.52
C ALA A 145 5.15 -10.54 0.65
N ALA A 146 6.04 -9.61 0.26
CA ALA A 146 5.80 -8.17 0.32
C ALA A 146 4.62 -7.74 -0.56
N ASP A 147 4.52 -8.30 -1.77
CA ASP A 147 3.44 -8.02 -2.73
C ASP A 147 2.08 -8.44 -2.18
N GLU A 148 1.95 -9.63 -1.58
CA GLU A 148 0.68 -10.04 -0.97
C GLU A 148 0.31 -9.18 0.25
N TYR A 149 1.30 -8.79 1.07
CA TYR A 149 1.02 -7.87 2.18
C TYR A 149 0.67 -6.45 1.72
N PHE A 150 1.23 -5.99 0.59
CA PHE A 150 0.87 -4.73 -0.03
C PHE A 150 -0.56 -4.76 -0.56
N GLU A 151 -0.96 -5.85 -1.21
CA GLU A 151 -2.33 -6.05 -1.68
C GLU A 151 -3.31 -6.15 -0.50
N ALA A 152 -2.96 -6.91 0.55
CA ALA A 152 -3.78 -6.96 1.76
C ALA A 152 -3.94 -5.57 2.40
N PHE A 153 -2.90 -4.75 2.34
CA PHE A 153 -2.89 -3.38 2.84
C PHE A 153 -3.81 -2.46 2.02
N SER A 154 -3.83 -2.57 0.69
CA SER A 154 -4.69 -1.74 -0.17
C SER A 154 -6.18 -2.03 0.03
N PHE A 155 -6.53 -3.25 0.45
CA PHE A 155 -7.90 -3.67 0.79
C PHE A 155 -8.21 -3.66 2.29
N ALA A 156 -7.37 -3.03 3.13
CA ALA A 156 -7.58 -3.06 4.57
C ALA A 156 -8.89 -2.37 4.99
N ALA A 157 -9.80 -3.14 5.56
CA ALA A 157 -11.12 -2.64 5.98
C ALA A 157 -11.10 -1.63 7.15
N THR A 158 -10.01 -1.58 7.93
CA THR A 158 -9.88 -0.64 9.05
C THR A 158 -8.50 0.02 9.05
N ALA A 159 -8.41 1.19 9.67
CA ALA A 159 -7.15 1.93 9.80
C ALA A 159 -6.09 1.14 10.57
N GLU A 160 -6.49 0.39 11.60
CA GLU A 160 -5.57 -0.46 12.40
C GLU A 160 -5.01 -1.59 11.55
N ARG A 161 -5.86 -2.26 10.75
CA ARG A 161 -5.41 -3.29 9.80
C ARG A 161 -4.50 -2.68 8.74
N GLY A 162 -4.85 -1.51 8.22
CA GLY A 162 -4.01 -0.77 7.27
C GLY A 162 -2.63 -0.44 7.84
N LYS A 163 -2.56 0.07 9.07
CA LYS A 163 -1.29 0.37 9.74
C LYS A 163 -0.43 -0.88 9.94
N MET A 164 -1.05 -2.00 10.36
CA MET A 164 -0.36 -3.27 10.55
C MET A 164 0.18 -3.84 9.23
N LEU A 165 -0.68 -3.98 8.22
CA LEU A 165 -0.34 -4.59 6.94
C LEU A 165 0.63 -3.70 6.15
N GLY A 166 0.44 -2.38 6.17
CA GLY A 166 1.36 -1.42 5.56
C GLY A 166 2.72 -1.40 6.25
N ALA A 167 2.80 -1.56 7.57
CA ALA A 167 4.08 -1.76 8.26
C ALA A 167 4.77 -3.06 7.83
N LYS A 168 4.00 -4.15 7.69
CA LYS A 168 4.54 -5.44 7.26
C LYS A 168 5.04 -5.41 5.81
N SER A 169 4.27 -4.80 4.92
CA SER A 169 4.65 -4.58 3.52
C SER A 169 5.97 -3.80 3.42
N ARG A 170 6.10 -2.68 4.16
CA ARG A 170 7.33 -1.88 4.20
C ARG A 170 8.54 -2.70 4.68
N GLU A 171 8.40 -3.42 5.79
CA GLU A 171 9.46 -4.27 6.33
C GLU A 171 9.99 -5.27 5.28
N LEU A 172 9.08 -5.91 4.53
CA LEU A 172 9.47 -6.93 3.56
C LEU A 172 10.05 -6.31 2.28
N TYR A 173 9.52 -5.18 1.80
CA TYR A 173 10.15 -4.47 0.67
C TYR A 173 11.54 -3.94 1.02
N GLU A 174 11.80 -3.51 2.25
CA GLU A 174 13.15 -3.18 2.71
C GLU A 174 14.09 -4.39 2.62
N ARG A 175 13.60 -5.62 2.89
CA ARG A 175 14.37 -6.84 2.65
C ARG A 175 14.61 -7.13 1.17
N VAL A 176 13.63 -6.84 0.30
CA VAL A 176 13.81 -6.92 -1.17
C VAL A 176 14.94 -5.98 -1.59
N LEU A 177 14.88 -4.72 -1.19
CA LEU A 177 15.88 -3.70 -1.55
C LEU A 177 17.25 -3.96 -0.93
N LYS A 178 17.32 -4.64 0.22
CA LYS A 178 18.60 -5.11 0.77
C LYS A 178 19.26 -6.19 -0.12
N ASN A 179 18.47 -7.01 -0.81
CA ASN A 179 18.99 -8.00 -1.76
C ASN A 179 19.29 -7.35 -3.12
N ASN A 180 18.43 -6.45 -3.58
CA ASN A 180 18.56 -5.74 -4.84
C ASN A 180 18.14 -4.27 -4.68
N PRO A 181 19.10 -3.35 -4.43
CA PRO A 181 18.82 -1.93 -4.27
C PRO A 181 18.22 -1.24 -5.50
N ASP A 182 18.31 -1.86 -6.68
CA ASP A 182 17.86 -1.29 -7.95
C ASP A 182 16.48 -1.81 -8.38
N ASN A 183 15.81 -2.60 -7.53
CA ASN A 183 14.46 -3.08 -7.82
C ASN A 183 13.44 -1.92 -7.75
N LEU A 184 13.18 -1.30 -8.91
CA LEU A 184 12.29 -0.15 -9.04
C LEU A 184 10.84 -0.45 -8.66
N ASN A 185 10.37 -1.68 -8.90
CA ASN A 185 9.03 -2.11 -8.50
C ASN A 185 8.89 -2.13 -6.96
N ALA A 186 9.88 -2.70 -6.27
CA ALA A 186 9.92 -2.70 -4.81
C ALA A 186 10.04 -1.28 -4.23
N LYS A 187 10.87 -0.40 -4.82
CA LYS A 187 10.92 1.03 -4.43
C LYS A 187 9.56 1.72 -4.61
N THR A 188 8.87 1.45 -5.72
CA THR A 188 7.57 2.04 -6.01
C THR A 188 6.51 1.60 -5.00
N ASN A 189 6.40 0.29 -4.74
CA ASN A 189 5.40 -0.24 -3.80
C ASN A 189 5.74 0.12 -2.35
N LEU A 190 7.03 0.12 -1.98
CA LEU A 190 7.48 0.65 -0.69
C LEU A 190 7.08 2.12 -0.54
N GLY A 191 7.28 2.91 -1.59
CA GLY A 191 6.88 4.32 -1.62
C GLY A 191 5.40 4.50 -1.35
N MET A 192 4.55 3.71 -2.01
CA MET A 192 3.09 3.72 -1.77
C MET A 192 2.72 3.25 -0.36
N ALA A 193 3.40 2.24 0.19
CA ALA A 193 3.15 1.78 1.55
C ALA A 193 3.54 2.85 2.61
N TYR A 194 4.50 3.72 2.30
CA TYR A 194 4.82 4.89 3.14
C TYR A 194 3.75 5.98 3.09
N MET A 195 2.94 6.08 2.04
CA MET A 195 1.92 7.13 1.92
C MET A 195 0.83 7.06 2.99
N ALA A 196 0.50 5.87 3.49
CA ALA A 196 -0.45 5.68 4.59
C ALA A 196 0.24 5.57 5.97
N SER A 197 1.51 5.96 6.06
CA SER A 197 2.28 5.94 7.30
C SER A 197 2.41 7.33 7.92
N ASP A 198 3.01 7.39 9.11
CA ASP A 198 3.34 8.65 9.77
C ASP A 198 4.45 9.44 9.01
N ASN A 199 5.04 8.89 7.95
CA ASN A 199 6.07 9.52 7.12
C ASN A 199 5.81 9.36 5.60
N PRO A 200 4.82 10.07 5.03
CA PRO A 200 4.52 10.04 3.59
C PRO A 200 5.61 10.68 2.72
N VAL A 201 6.45 11.55 3.30
CA VAL A 201 7.56 12.22 2.58
C VAL A 201 8.59 11.20 2.07
N GLN A 202 8.86 10.15 2.86
CA GLN A 202 9.71 9.03 2.42
C GLN A 202 9.13 8.36 1.17
N GLY A 203 7.81 8.23 1.09
CA GLY A 203 7.13 7.62 -0.04
C GLY A 203 7.31 8.38 -1.34
N VAL A 204 7.09 9.70 -1.30
CA VAL A 204 7.34 10.60 -2.43
C VAL A 204 8.81 10.58 -2.84
N THR A 205 9.74 10.53 -1.88
CA THR A 205 11.19 10.47 -2.15
C THR A 205 11.54 9.22 -2.95
N LEU A 206 11.07 8.04 -2.52
CA LEU A 206 11.29 6.77 -3.24
C LEU A 206 10.73 6.80 -4.66
N LEU A 207 9.53 7.35 -4.87
CA LEU A 207 8.94 7.46 -6.21
C LEU A 207 9.76 8.40 -7.12
N ARG A 208 10.32 9.49 -6.56
CA ARG A 208 11.21 10.39 -7.32
C ARG A 208 12.54 9.73 -7.67
N GLU A 209 13.09 8.89 -6.79
CA GLU A 209 14.28 8.09 -7.10
C GLU A 209 14.02 7.10 -8.25
N VAL A 210 12.84 6.49 -8.27
CA VAL A 210 12.43 5.60 -9.38
C VAL A 210 12.43 6.36 -10.70
N ILE A 211 11.80 7.54 -10.77
CA ILE A 211 11.77 8.36 -11.99
C ILE A 211 13.16 8.90 -12.37
N ALA A 212 14.00 9.20 -11.38
CA ALA A 212 15.39 9.61 -11.66
C ALA A 212 16.21 8.49 -12.33
N THR A 213 15.86 7.23 -12.04
CA THR A 213 16.52 6.04 -12.63
C THR A 213 15.87 5.63 -13.95
N ASP A 214 14.53 5.59 -13.98
CA ASP A 214 13.71 5.27 -15.15
C ASP A 214 12.66 6.39 -15.34
N PRO A 215 12.97 7.41 -16.15
CA PRO A 215 12.05 8.54 -16.39
C PRO A 215 10.74 8.15 -17.06
N LYS A 216 10.64 6.93 -17.60
CA LYS A 216 9.43 6.40 -18.26
C LYS A 216 8.71 5.39 -17.39
N ASN A 217 9.05 5.27 -16.11
CA ASN A 217 8.43 4.29 -15.24
C ASN A 217 6.93 4.57 -15.07
N GLU A 218 6.10 3.70 -15.64
CA GLU A 218 4.66 3.88 -15.73
C GLU A 218 4.01 4.08 -14.35
N LYS A 219 4.31 3.17 -13.40
CA LYS A 219 3.73 3.17 -12.06
C LYS A 219 4.16 4.38 -11.24
N ALA A 220 5.44 4.76 -11.29
CA ALA A 220 5.93 5.89 -10.51
C ALA A 220 5.38 7.23 -11.03
N LEU A 221 5.30 7.41 -12.35
CA LEU A 221 4.68 8.60 -12.97
C LEU A 221 3.20 8.71 -12.59
N TYR A 222 2.47 7.60 -12.72
CA TYR A 222 1.07 7.52 -12.34
C TYR A 222 0.85 7.86 -10.86
N ASN A 223 1.60 7.22 -9.96
CA ASN A 223 1.48 7.44 -8.52
C ASN A 223 1.82 8.89 -8.13
N LEU A 224 2.90 9.48 -8.65
CA LEU A 224 3.21 10.89 -8.38
C LEU A 224 2.15 11.84 -8.95
N GLY A 225 1.54 11.51 -10.09
CA GLY A 225 0.42 12.26 -10.64
C GLY A 225 -0.78 12.27 -9.70
N LEU A 226 -1.20 11.08 -9.21
CA LEU A 226 -2.29 10.96 -8.24
C LEU A 226 -1.98 11.68 -6.92
N LEU A 227 -0.77 11.53 -6.38
CA LEU A 227 -0.36 12.21 -5.15
C LEU A 227 -0.34 13.73 -5.31
N SER A 228 0.01 14.23 -6.50
CA SER A 228 -0.06 15.64 -6.83
C SER A 228 -1.50 16.14 -6.83
N MET A 229 -2.44 15.38 -7.43
CA MET A 229 -3.87 15.70 -7.39
C MET A 229 -4.43 15.70 -5.95
N GLN A 230 -4.11 14.68 -5.15
CA GLN A 230 -4.54 14.59 -3.74
C GLN A 230 -4.06 15.80 -2.92
N SER A 231 -2.92 16.37 -3.29
CA SER A 231 -2.37 17.57 -2.66
C SER A 231 -2.81 18.88 -3.33
N ASN A 232 -3.81 18.83 -4.23
CA ASN A 232 -4.31 19.94 -5.05
C ASN A 232 -3.23 20.63 -5.93
N GLN A 233 -2.12 19.96 -6.21
CA GLN A 233 -1.05 20.43 -7.09
C GLN A 233 -1.33 20.00 -8.53
N TYR A 234 -2.43 20.48 -9.11
CA TYR A 234 -2.92 20.02 -10.41
C TYR A 234 -1.93 20.30 -11.56
N ASP A 235 -1.17 21.40 -11.53
CA ASP A 235 -0.13 21.68 -12.53
C ASP A 235 0.94 20.57 -12.56
N LYS A 236 1.41 20.12 -11.40
CA LYS A 236 2.36 19.01 -11.29
C LYS A 236 1.74 17.67 -11.70
N ALA A 237 0.46 17.47 -11.43
CA ALA A 237 -0.26 16.30 -11.91
C ALA A 237 -0.30 16.27 -13.44
N VAL A 238 -0.61 17.41 -14.09
CA VAL A 238 -0.56 17.56 -15.54
C VAL A 238 0.83 17.21 -16.08
N GLU A 239 1.91 17.73 -15.48
CA GLU A 239 3.29 17.38 -15.88
C GLU A 239 3.51 15.86 -15.84
N ARG A 240 3.20 15.20 -14.72
CA ARG A 240 3.41 13.76 -14.55
C ARG A 240 2.55 12.91 -15.48
N PHE A 241 1.29 13.27 -15.68
CA PHE A 241 0.43 12.52 -16.59
C PHE A 241 0.74 12.78 -18.07
N ARG A 242 1.28 13.96 -18.43
CA ARG A 242 1.84 14.20 -19.77
C ARG A 242 3.08 13.34 -20.01
N GLU A 243 4.00 13.27 -19.05
CA GLU A 243 5.15 12.36 -19.11
C GLU A 243 4.70 10.89 -19.27
N LEU A 244 3.71 10.46 -18.47
CA LEU A 244 3.14 9.11 -18.52
C LEU A 244 2.53 8.80 -19.90
N THR A 245 1.66 9.66 -20.40
CA THR A 245 0.95 9.43 -21.67
C THR A 245 1.84 9.60 -22.89
N ALA A 246 2.94 10.37 -22.79
CA ALA A 246 3.96 10.42 -23.83
C ALA A 246 4.79 9.12 -23.90
N ALA A 247 5.16 8.56 -22.75
CA ALA A 247 5.90 7.29 -22.68
C ALA A 247 5.02 6.07 -22.98
N HIS A 248 3.76 6.10 -22.53
CA HIS A 248 2.78 5.01 -22.58
C HIS A 248 1.46 5.51 -23.20
N PRO A 249 1.41 5.73 -24.52
CA PRO A 249 0.28 6.39 -25.18
C PRO A 249 -1.04 5.62 -25.11
N ASN A 250 -0.99 4.33 -24.78
CA ASN A 250 -2.15 3.46 -24.61
C ASN A 250 -2.57 3.27 -23.15
N ASN A 251 -1.92 3.95 -22.19
CA ASN A 251 -2.33 3.89 -20.79
C ASN A 251 -3.65 4.67 -20.61
N VAL A 252 -4.74 3.93 -20.41
CA VAL A 252 -6.10 4.44 -20.30
C VAL A 252 -6.26 5.36 -19.09
N GLU A 253 -5.77 4.94 -17.92
CA GLU A 253 -5.90 5.70 -16.69
C GLU A 253 -5.11 7.00 -16.73
N GLY A 254 -3.90 6.97 -17.29
CA GLY A 254 -3.05 8.13 -17.50
C GLY A 254 -3.71 9.17 -18.39
N GLN A 255 -4.38 8.75 -19.48
CA GLN A 255 -5.17 9.66 -20.33
C GLN A 255 -6.38 10.25 -19.56
N PHE A 256 -7.07 9.41 -18.78
CA PHE A 256 -8.19 9.86 -17.97
C PHE A 256 -7.77 10.90 -16.92
N TYR A 257 -6.78 10.58 -16.10
CA TYR A 257 -6.30 11.49 -15.05
C TYR A 257 -5.56 12.71 -15.59
N LEU A 258 -4.93 12.63 -16.78
CA LEU A 258 -4.48 13.82 -17.51
C LEU A 258 -5.66 14.75 -17.79
N GLY A 259 -6.77 14.22 -18.31
CA GLY A 259 -7.99 14.98 -18.56
C GLY A 259 -8.54 15.63 -17.28
N VAL A 260 -8.59 14.87 -16.17
CA VAL A 260 -9.06 15.41 -14.87
C VAL A 260 -8.14 16.54 -14.38
N ALA A 261 -6.83 16.36 -14.43
CA ALA A 261 -5.88 17.37 -13.99
C ALA A 261 -5.96 18.64 -14.86
N LEU A 262 -6.06 18.49 -16.19
CA LEU A 262 -6.20 19.60 -17.13
C LEU A 262 -7.49 20.39 -16.90
N ALA A 263 -8.61 19.70 -16.63
CA ALA A 263 -9.88 20.33 -16.30
C ALA A 263 -9.77 21.23 -15.06
N GLN A 264 -9.06 20.77 -14.03
CA GLN A 264 -8.83 21.53 -12.80
C GLN A 264 -7.92 22.75 -13.00
N THR A 265 -6.98 22.69 -13.95
CA THR A 265 -6.14 23.84 -14.33
C THR A 265 -6.82 24.81 -15.31
N GLY A 266 -8.07 24.53 -15.72
CA GLY A 266 -8.82 25.36 -16.67
C GLY A 266 -8.47 25.14 -18.15
N ALA A 267 -7.58 24.19 -18.46
CA ALA A 267 -7.21 23.80 -19.83
C ALA A 267 -8.31 22.92 -20.48
N LYS A 268 -9.51 23.48 -20.65
CA LYS A 268 -10.74 22.75 -21.02
C LYS A 268 -10.61 21.94 -22.32
N GLU A 269 -10.04 22.52 -23.37
CA GLU A 269 -9.96 21.85 -24.67
C GLU A 269 -8.96 20.68 -24.66
N GLU A 270 -7.82 20.84 -23.98
CA GLU A 270 -6.87 19.74 -23.79
C GLU A 270 -7.48 18.62 -22.92
N ALA A 271 -8.25 18.99 -21.88
CA ALA A 271 -8.95 18.01 -21.05
C ALA A 271 -9.94 17.17 -21.87
N LYS A 272 -10.76 17.81 -22.72
CA LYS A 272 -11.69 17.12 -23.64
C LYS A 272 -10.95 16.14 -24.56
N ALA A 273 -9.81 16.55 -25.11
CA ALA A 273 -9.00 15.69 -25.97
C ALA A 273 -8.45 14.46 -25.22
N ALA A 274 -7.91 14.64 -24.01
CA ALA A 274 -7.41 13.56 -23.18
C ALA A 274 -8.52 12.56 -22.80
N PHE A 275 -9.71 13.05 -22.42
CA PHE A 275 -10.87 12.20 -22.13
C PHE A 275 -11.36 11.42 -23.36
N ALA A 276 -11.41 12.07 -24.53
CA ALA A 276 -11.76 11.38 -25.78
C ALA A 276 -10.75 10.28 -26.12
N LYS A 277 -9.46 10.53 -25.88
CA LYS A 277 -8.41 9.52 -26.05
C LYS A 277 -8.59 8.35 -25.07
N ALA A 278 -8.82 8.61 -23.77
CA ALA A 278 -9.08 7.56 -22.79
C ALA A 278 -10.26 6.67 -23.20
N LYS A 279 -11.38 7.28 -23.63
CA LYS A 279 -12.57 6.56 -24.13
C LYS A 279 -12.30 5.75 -25.40
N SER A 280 -11.41 6.21 -26.29
CA SER A 280 -11.05 5.47 -27.50
C SER A 280 -10.20 4.22 -27.23
N LEU A 281 -9.49 4.19 -26.09
CA LEU A 281 -8.56 3.12 -25.73
C LEU A 281 -9.21 1.98 -24.93
N SER A 282 -10.42 2.17 -24.42
CA SER A 282 -11.12 1.17 -23.59
C SER A 282 -12.59 1.08 -23.96
N SER A 283 -13.11 -0.14 -23.94
CA SER A 283 -14.55 -0.43 -24.10
C SER A 283 -15.29 -0.54 -22.77
N ASP A 284 -14.64 -0.21 -21.64
CA ASP A 284 -15.26 -0.23 -20.31
C ASP A 284 -16.41 0.80 -20.20
N PRO A 285 -17.66 0.34 -19.96
CA PRO A 285 -18.80 1.25 -19.78
C PRO A 285 -18.64 2.19 -18.58
N GLY A 286 -17.96 1.75 -17.51
CA GLY A 286 -17.74 2.57 -16.31
C GLY A 286 -16.88 3.79 -16.59
N LEU A 287 -15.75 3.59 -17.28
CA LEU A 287 -14.93 4.67 -17.80
C LEU A 287 -15.72 5.58 -18.75
N ALA A 288 -16.49 5.00 -19.68
CA ALA A 288 -17.26 5.79 -20.65
C ALA A 288 -18.27 6.73 -19.97
N ALA A 289 -18.94 6.25 -18.92
CA ALA A 289 -19.83 7.06 -18.09
C ALA A 289 -19.07 8.16 -17.34
N SER A 290 -17.94 7.82 -16.72
CA SER A 290 -17.09 8.78 -15.99
C SER A 290 -16.57 9.89 -16.91
N VAL A 291 -16.11 9.54 -18.12
CA VAL A 291 -15.69 10.49 -19.15
C VAL A 291 -16.85 11.39 -19.57
N ALA A 292 -18.05 10.84 -19.79
CA ALA A 292 -19.21 11.63 -20.19
C ALA A 292 -19.59 12.67 -19.12
N GLU A 293 -19.55 12.28 -17.84
CA GLU A 293 -19.79 13.20 -16.72
C GLU A 293 -18.76 14.34 -16.69
N GLN A 294 -17.48 14.04 -16.86
CA GLN A 294 -16.43 15.07 -16.88
C GLN A 294 -16.58 16.01 -18.07
N LEU A 295 -16.91 15.51 -19.26
CA LEU A 295 -17.15 16.33 -20.44
C LEU A 295 -18.34 17.27 -20.27
N GLN A 296 -19.40 16.84 -19.58
CA GLN A 296 -20.57 17.68 -19.28
C GLN A 296 -20.19 18.86 -18.37
N LYS A 297 -19.31 18.66 -17.39
CA LYS A 297 -18.81 19.73 -16.50
C LYS A 297 -17.96 20.78 -17.22
N LEU A 298 -17.47 20.48 -18.43
CA LEU A 298 -16.60 21.36 -19.22
C LEU A 298 -17.36 22.19 -20.26
N GLN A 299 -18.66 21.93 -20.45
CA GLN A 299 -19.57 22.75 -21.29
C GLN A 299 -19.85 24.10 -20.62
#